data_AF-A0A9E4FMZ6-F1
#
_entry.id   AF-A0A9E4FMZ6-F1
#
_cell.length_a   1.000
_cell.length_b   1.000
_cell.length_c   1.000
_cell.angle_alpha   90.00
_cell.angle_beta   90.00
_cell.angle_gamma   90.00
#
_symmetry.space_group_name_H-M   'P 1'
#
loop_
_entity.id
_entity.type
_entity.pdbx_description
1 polymer ?
#
loop_
_entity_poly.entity_id
_entity_poly.type
_entity_poly.pdbx_seq_one_letter_code
_entity_poly.pdbx_strand_id
1 'polypeptide(L)'
;SIYGIARKGYVDSAVVKAPMEFKSQAYIEDILELYVRVSHIGNTSFTIDTEIYHRESGRLVASTQVVYVGYDVATASKRPMPQELKDIIQHYEETGEVLTLEGFPGLRDAAES
;
A
#
# COMPACT_ATOMS: atom_id res chain seq x y z
N SER A 1 -4.10 9.01 5.39
CA SER A 1 -4.37 8.14 4.22
C SER A 1 -3.27 8.36 3.18
N ILE A 2 -2.86 7.34 2.42
CA ILE A 2 -1.85 7.46 1.33
C ILE A 2 -2.21 8.58 0.33
N TYR A 3 -3.51 8.80 0.09
CA TYR A 3 -3.98 9.89 -0.76
C TYR A 3 -3.74 11.29 -0.18
N GLY A 4 -3.61 11.43 1.13
CA GLY A 4 -3.31 12.71 1.81
C GLY A 4 -1.87 13.14 1.54
N ILE A 5 -0.92 12.24 1.77
CA ILE A 5 0.51 12.48 1.50
C ILE A 5 0.81 12.59 -0.01
N ALA A 6 0.01 11.93 -0.87
CA ALA A 6 0.08 12.07 -2.33
C ALA A 6 -0.39 13.43 -2.83
N ARG A 7 -1.53 13.92 -2.33
CA ARG A 7 -2.05 15.25 -2.71
C ARG A 7 -1.07 16.39 -2.42
N LYS A 8 -0.16 16.18 -1.47
CA LYS A 8 0.87 17.14 -1.06
C LYS A 8 2.22 16.93 -1.73
N GLY A 9 2.35 15.93 -2.62
CA GLY A 9 3.59 15.66 -3.35
C GLY A 9 4.71 15.06 -2.49
N TYR A 10 4.41 14.60 -1.27
CA TYR A 10 5.40 13.91 -0.43
C TYR A 10 5.68 12.50 -0.98
N VAL A 11 4.61 11.77 -1.32
CA VAL A 11 4.66 10.52 -2.11
C VAL A 11 3.41 10.43 -2.97
N ASP A 12 3.54 10.66 -4.27
CA ASP A 12 2.52 10.22 -5.23
C ASP A 12 2.93 8.88 -5.84
N SER A 13 1.95 8.09 -6.28
CA SER A 13 2.20 6.76 -6.84
C SER A 13 1.26 6.44 -8.00
N ALA A 14 1.79 5.70 -8.97
CA ALA A 14 1.02 5.19 -10.09
C ALA A 14 1.02 3.65 -10.06
N VAL A 15 -0.13 3.05 -10.34
CA VAL A 15 -0.25 1.60 -10.55
C VAL A 15 0.36 1.25 -11.90
N VAL A 16 1.34 0.34 -11.91
CA VAL A 16 1.96 -0.16 -13.14
C VAL A 16 1.63 -1.63 -13.42
N LYS A 17 1.13 -2.35 -12.43
CA LYS A 17 0.68 -3.74 -12.56
C LYS A 17 -0.38 -4.05 -11.49
N ALA A 18 -1.49 -4.66 -11.88
CA ALA A 18 -2.55 -5.09 -10.94
C ALA A 18 -3.20 -6.40 -11.42
N PRO A 19 -2.47 -7.54 -11.36
CA PRO A 19 -3.04 -8.84 -11.67
C PRO A 19 -4.02 -9.24 -10.56
N MET A 20 -5.11 -9.90 -10.92
CA MET A 20 -6.07 -10.43 -9.96
C MET A 20 -6.43 -11.86 -10.35
N GLU A 21 -6.44 -12.73 -9.36
CA GLU A 21 -6.78 -14.14 -9.53
C GLU A 21 -8.03 -14.44 -8.71
N PHE A 22 -9.13 -14.77 -9.39
CA PHE A 22 -10.37 -15.19 -8.74
C PHE A 22 -10.32 -16.68 -8.45
N LYS A 23 -10.43 -17.05 -7.19
CA LYS A 23 -10.33 -18.43 -6.69
C LYS A 23 -11.70 -19.05 -6.44
N SER A 24 -12.70 -18.23 -6.12
CA SER A 24 -14.08 -18.65 -5.92
C SER A 24 -15.06 -17.47 -5.99
N GLN A 25 -16.36 -17.75 -6.05
CA GLN A 25 -17.40 -16.73 -6.25
C GLN A 25 -17.60 -15.86 -5.01
N ALA A 26 -17.83 -14.58 -5.20
CA ALA A 26 -18.45 -13.72 -4.19
C ALA A 26 -19.86 -13.35 -4.68
N TYR A 27 -20.77 -13.18 -3.75
CA TYR A 27 -22.17 -12.83 -4.00
C TYR A 27 -22.51 -11.47 -3.40
N ILE A 28 -23.66 -10.93 -3.80
CA ILE A 28 -24.24 -9.75 -3.15
C ILE A 28 -24.48 -10.08 -1.67
N GLU A 29 -24.25 -9.12 -0.78
CA GLU A 29 -24.31 -9.24 0.69
C GLU A 29 -23.16 -10.04 1.35
N ASP A 30 -22.26 -10.67 0.60
CA ASP A 30 -21.04 -11.26 1.17
C ASP A 30 -20.22 -10.18 1.89
N ILE A 31 -19.85 -10.45 3.14
CA ILE A 31 -18.85 -9.65 3.85
C ILE A 31 -17.47 -10.24 3.56
N LEU A 32 -16.59 -9.44 2.98
CA LEU A 32 -15.23 -9.84 2.64
C LEU A 32 -14.22 -9.21 3.62
N GLU A 33 -13.23 -10.00 4.03
CA GLU A 33 -12.07 -9.55 4.79
C GLU A 33 -10.85 -9.50 3.88
N LEU A 34 -10.12 -8.39 3.94
CA LEU A 34 -8.93 -8.16 3.13
C LEU A 34 -7.72 -8.18 4.05
N TYR A 35 -6.77 -9.07 3.75
CA TYR A 35 -5.48 -9.15 4.41
C TYR A 35 -4.47 -8.55 3.46
N VAL A 36 -3.83 -7.46 3.90
CA VAL A 36 -2.98 -6.62 3.05
C VAL A 36 -1.60 -6.54 3.68
N ARG A 37 -0.56 -6.65 2.87
CA ARG A 37 0.82 -6.41 3.28
C ARG A 37 1.63 -5.77 2.16
N VAL A 38 2.69 -5.04 2.52
CA VAL A 38 3.71 -4.61 1.58
C VAL A 38 4.75 -5.71 1.45
N SER A 39 4.68 -6.50 0.37
CA SER A 39 5.55 -7.66 0.16
C SER A 39 6.92 -7.32 -0.39
N HIS A 40 7.08 -6.13 -0.97
CA HIS A 40 8.35 -5.66 -1.50
C HIS A 40 8.42 -4.13 -1.52
N ILE A 41 9.58 -3.58 -1.19
CA ILE A 41 9.89 -2.16 -1.34
C ILE A 41 11.22 -2.03 -2.10
N GLY A 42 11.14 -1.45 -3.29
CA GLY A 42 12.29 -1.12 -4.13
C GLY A 42 12.69 0.35 -3.99
N ASN A 43 13.60 0.80 -4.85
CA ASN A 43 14.04 2.20 -4.84
C ASN A 43 12.92 3.18 -5.24
N THR A 44 12.19 2.85 -6.31
CA THR A 44 11.14 3.70 -6.89
C THR A 44 9.79 2.99 -6.97
N SER A 45 9.61 1.87 -6.26
CA SER A 45 8.42 1.04 -6.37
C SER A 45 8.13 0.29 -5.07
N PHE A 46 6.89 -0.14 -4.89
CA PHE A 46 6.49 -1.05 -3.84
C PHE A 46 5.40 -1.99 -4.35
N THR A 47 5.33 -3.18 -3.76
CA THR A 47 4.37 -4.22 -4.10
C THR A 47 3.46 -4.45 -2.91
N ILE A 48 2.15 -4.47 -3.15
CA ILE A 48 1.14 -4.85 -2.18
C ILE A 48 0.57 -6.21 -2.56
N ASP A 49 0.63 -7.15 -1.63
CA ASP A 49 -0.10 -8.41 -1.73
C ASP A 49 -1.40 -8.27 -0.94
N THR A 50 -2.50 -8.68 -1.55
CA THR A 50 -3.81 -8.73 -0.89
C THR A 50 -4.45 -10.09 -1.11
N GLU A 51 -4.90 -10.69 -0.01
CA GLU A 51 -5.78 -11.85 -0.02
C GLU A 51 -7.17 -11.44 0.45
N ILE A 52 -8.19 -11.94 -0.24
CA ILE A 52 -9.59 -11.56 -0.03
C ILE A 52 -10.37 -12.81 0.35
N TYR A 53 -10.95 -12.81 1.54
CA TYR A 53 -11.67 -13.95 2.12
C TYR A 53 -13.13 -13.63 2.37
N HIS A 54 -14.01 -14.61 2.21
CA HIS A 54 -15.36 -14.51 2.74
C HIS A 54 -15.33 -14.62 4.27
N ARG A 55 -15.80 -13.60 4.98
CA ARG A 55 -15.64 -13.43 6.43
C ARG A 55 -16.09 -14.64 7.25
N GLU A 56 -17.29 -15.15 7.00
CA GLU A 56 -17.85 -16.21 7.83
C GLU A 56 -17.32 -17.60 7.49
N SER A 57 -16.96 -17.85 6.23
CA SER A 57 -16.59 -19.18 5.75
C SER A 57 -15.07 -19.37 5.67
N GLY A 58 -14.29 -18.29 5.75
CA GLY A 58 -12.83 -18.32 5.59
C GLY A 58 -12.36 -18.73 4.19
N ARG A 59 -13.26 -18.77 3.21
CA ARG A 59 -12.93 -19.17 1.84
C ARG A 59 -12.18 -18.05 1.12
N LEU A 60 -11.04 -18.37 0.51
CA LEU A 60 -10.30 -17.46 -0.36
C LEU A 60 -11.09 -17.16 -1.63
N VAL A 61 -11.54 -15.93 -1.78
CA VAL A 61 -12.31 -15.43 -2.91
C VAL A 61 -11.38 -15.02 -4.04
N ALA A 62 -10.38 -14.21 -3.74
CA ALA A 62 -9.43 -13.71 -4.73
C ALA A 62 -8.10 -13.31 -4.08
N SER A 63 -7.06 -13.23 -4.89
CA SER A 63 -5.77 -12.65 -4.50
C SER A 63 -5.27 -11.69 -5.57
N THR A 64 -4.46 -10.70 -5.17
CA THR A 64 -3.85 -9.73 -6.08
C THR A 64 -2.48 -9.31 -5.59
N GLN A 65 -1.57 -9.02 -6.53
CA GLN A 65 -0.24 -8.50 -6.27
C GLN A 65 -0.02 -7.21 -7.07
N VAL A 66 -0.37 -6.07 -6.47
CA VAL A 66 -0.35 -4.77 -7.14
C VAL A 66 1.02 -4.12 -7.00
N VAL A 67 1.59 -3.65 -8.11
CA VAL A 67 2.87 -2.93 -8.13
C VAL A 67 2.60 -1.46 -8.39
N TYR A 68 3.10 -0.64 -7.47
CA TYR A 68 3.09 0.81 -7.54
C TYR A 68 4.50 1.33 -7.81
N VAL A 69 4.61 2.42 -8.55
CA VAL A 69 5.85 3.21 -8.66
C VAL A 69 5.64 4.56 -8.01
N GLY A 70 6.66 5.07 -7.32
CA GLY A 70 6.70 6.47 -6.92
C GLY A 70 6.66 7.33 -8.17
N TYR A 71 5.82 8.35 -8.18
CA TYR A 71 5.52 9.15 -9.37
C TYR A 71 5.63 10.63 -9.05
N ASP A 72 6.19 11.40 -9.98
CA ASP A 72 6.18 12.85 -9.96
C ASP A 72 5.21 13.35 -11.02
N VAL A 73 4.11 13.99 -10.60
CA VAL A 73 3.06 14.48 -11.50
C VAL A 73 3.56 15.63 -12.36
N ALA A 74 4.46 16.47 -11.84
CA ALA A 74 4.94 17.65 -12.55
C ALA A 74 5.86 17.25 -13.72
N THR A 75 6.69 16.22 -13.51
CA THR A 75 7.65 15.75 -14.53
C THR A 75 7.20 14.48 -15.27
N ALA A 76 6.05 13.93 -14.90
CA ALA A 76 5.50 12.67 -15.43
C ALA A 76 6.52 11.52 -15.41
N SER A 77 7.30 11.40 -14.33
CA SER A 77 8.43 10.47 -14.23
C SER A 77 8.45 9.71 -12.90
N LYS A 78 9.26 8.66 -12.83
CA LYS A 78 9.43 7.86 -11.61
C LYS A 78 10.19 8.67 -10.55
N ARG A 79 9.73 8.62 -9.31
CA ARG A 79 10.36 9.24 -8.15
C ARG A 79 10.81 8.18 -7.14
N PRO A 80 11.99 8.34 -6.49
CA PRO A 80 12.38 7.49 -5.38
C PRO A 80 11.37 7.55 -4.23
N MET A 81 11.13 6.41 -3.60
CA MET A 81 10.33 6.34 -2.37
C MET A 81 11.12 7.03 -1.23
N PRO A 82 10.51 7.95 -0.47
CA PRO A 82 11.16 8.58 0.67
C PRO A 82 11.61 7.56 1.71
N GLN A 83 12.78 7.77 2.29
CA GLN A 83 13.37 6.84 3.24
C GLN A 83 12.49 6.65 4.47
N GLU A 84 11.92 7.73 5.02
CA GLU A 84 11.02 7.67 6.17
C GLU A 84 9.82 6.72 5.93
N LEU A 85 9.29 6.68 4.70
CA LEU A 85 8.20 5.76 4.36
C LEU A 85 8.68 4.31 4.26
N LYS A 86 9.88 4.08 3.71
CA LYS A 86 10.47 2.73 3.69
C LYS A 86 10.68 2.21 5.10
N ASP A 87 11.19 3.05 6.00
CA ASP A 87 11.52 2.68 7.38
C ASP A 87 10.26 2.30 8.18
N ILE A 88 9.19 3.10 8.09
CA ILE A 88 7.92 2.77 8.77
C ILE A 88 7.31 1.48 8.23
N ILE A 89 7.25 1.32 6.90
CA ILE A 89 6.66 0.11 6.33
C ILE A 89 7.50 -1.10 6.72
N GLN A 90 8.83 -1.03 6.57
CA GLN A 90 9.71 -2.14 6.93
C GLN A 90 9.54 -2.53 8.41
N HIS A 91 9.51 -1.55 9.33
CA HIS A 91 9.29 -1.82 10.74
C HIS A 91 7.95 -2.53 10.98
N TYR A 92 6.86 -2.05 10.38
CA TYR A 92 5.54 -2.67 10.53
C TYR A 92 5.51 -4.10 9.96
N GLU A 93 6.09 -4.33 8.78
CA GLU A 93 6.12 -5.66 8.16
C GLU A 93 7.00 -6.65 8.94
N GLU A 94 8.01 -6.17 9.67
CA GLU A 94 8.90 -7.00 10.50
C GLU A 94 8.32 -7.28 11.90
N THR A 95 7.58 -6.34 12.48
CA THR A 95 7.19 -6.38 13.91
C THR A 95 5.68 -6.45 14.14
N GLY A 96 4.88 -6.02 13.18
CA GLY A 96 3.45 -5.78 13.35
C GLY A 96 3.11 -4.51 14.16
N GLU A 97 4.11 -3.72 14.55
CA GLU A 97 3.93 -2.52 15.37
C GLU A 97 3.89 -1.25 14.50
N VAL A 98 3.01 -0.32 14.87
CA VAL A 98 2.88 0.96 14.18
C VAL A 98 3.72 2.01 14.90
N LEU A 99 4.71 2.57 14.20
CA LEU A 99 5.51 3.68 14.72
C LEU A 99 4.70 4.99 14.77
N THR A 100 5.01 5.83 15.75
CA THR A 100 4.48 7.19 15.82
C THR A 100 5.16 8.08 14.78
N LEU A 101 4.43 9.07 14.23
CA LEU A 101 4.99 10.00 13.24
C LEU A 101 5.96 11.03 13.85
N GLU A 102 6.09 11.08 15.18
CA GLU A 102 6.99 12.03 15.86
C GLU A 102 8.46 11.85 15.46
N GLY A 103 8.87 10.61 15.14
CA GLY A 103 10.21 10.29 14.65
C GLY A 103 10.45 10.57 13.16
N PHE A 104 9.41 10.98 12.42
CA PHE A 104 9.42 11.11 10.96
C PHE A 104 8.88 12.48 10.54
N PRO A 105 9.70 13.54 10.66
CA PRO A 105 9.23 14.90 10.48
C PRO A 105 8.70 15.16 9.07
N GLY A 106 9.32 14.60 8.02
CA GLY A 106 8.84 14.77 6.65
C GLY A 106 7.44 14.17 6.44
N LEU A 107 7.22 12.96 6.95
CA LEU A 107 5.92 12.28 6.91
C LEU A 107 4.87 13.00 7.76
N ARG A 108 5.24 13.47 8.95
CA ARG A 108 4.34 14.22 9.84
C ARG A 108 3.86 15.50 9.15
N ASP A 109 4.79 16.30 8.64
CA ASP A 109 4.47 17.56 7.95
C ASP A 109 3.57 17.31 6.72
N ALA A 110 3.78 16.19 6.02
CA ALA A 110 2.93 15.77 4.92
C ALA A 110 1.54 15.24 5.34
N ALA A 111 1.40 14.72 6.56
CA ALA A 111 0.15 14.15 7.08
C ALA A 111 -0.75 15.19 7.77
N GLU A 112 -0.17 16.24 8.34
CA GLU A 112 -0.87 17.29 9.10
C GLU A 112 -1.36 18.48 8.24
N SER A 113 -1.03 18.50 6.94
CA SER A 113 -1.31 19.62 6.02
C SER A 113 -2.44 19.38 5.03
#